data_AF-A0A2S8NVQ3-F1
#
_entry.id   AF-A0A2S8NVQ3-F1
#
_cell.length_a   1.000
_cell.length_b   1.000
_cell.length_c   1.000
_cell.angle_alpha   90.00
_cell.angle_beta   90.00
_cell.angle_gamma   90.00
#
_symmetry.space_group_name_H-M   'P 1'
#
loop_
_entity.id
_entity.type
_entity.pdbx_description
1 polymer ?
#
loop_
_entity_poly.entity_id
_entity_poly.type
_entity_poly.pdbx_seq_one_letter_code
_entity_poly.pdbx_strand_id
1 'polypeptide(L)'
;MHLSNCTLRTGHHCIYVRGHFSGAALHFYLPYSSCWGWGNPGILLAMVTHHDWTELVMGSLATMPWFSEWMLFLFLAPTIAFRRPMLKSMLCAGGTVVIFIVVFWVFTLMNFGPYVAASLRYPLLEMIRFARYGDFLDNLDPVLIAIWSTTMFTRSSFLLYVASVCLSKLSGVRQQKSVVYLIGGTAAAIVMQYARDAASYELAIRSYVIPVYTVLIESMPILYVLVYWLRNVKNKKATKASAAPSP
;
A
#
# COMPACT_ATOMS: atom_id res chain seq x y z
N MET A 1 -11.50 -40.24 -21.30
CA MET A 1 -12.44 -39.90 -22.40
C MET A 1 -13.23 -38.68 -21.92
N HIS A 2 -13.05 -37.53 -22.60
CA HIS A 2 -13.76 -36.23 -22.48
C HIS A 2 -13.77 -35.53 -21.09
N LEU A 3 -13.22 -34.32 -20.85
CA LEU A 3 -13.07 -33.09 -21.65
C LEU A 3 -14.36 -32.68 -22.37
N SER A 4 -15.20 -31.88 -21.71
CA SER A 4 -15.89 -30.71 -22.29
C SER A 4 -16.79 -30.01 -21.26
N ASN A 5 -16.89 -28.69 -21.37
CA ASN A 5 -17.92 -27.80 -20.80
C ASN A 5 -17.79 -27.31 -19.35
N CYS A 6 -16.88 -26.35 -19.14
CA CYS A 6 -17.11 -25.31 -18.11
C CYS A 6 -16.45 -23.98 -18.53
N THR A 7 -16.74 -23.53 -19.75
CA THR A 7 -16.08 -22.38 -20.41
C THR A 7 -17.02 -21.20 -20.66
N LEU A 8 -18.09 -21.01 -19.89
CA LEU A 8 -19.14 -20.02 -20.25
C LEU A 8 -19.89 -19.35 -19.08
N ARG A 9 -19.23 -19.08 -17.94
CA ARG A 9 -19.88 -18.31 -16.85
C ARG A 9 -19.00 -17.26 -16.16
N THR A 10 -18.02 -16.70 -16.87
CA THR A 10 -17.12 -15.64 -16.36
C THR A 10 -17.36 -14.25 -16.97
N GLY A 11 -18.36 -14.09 -17.83
CA GLY A 11 -18.68 -12.80 -18.46
C GLY A 11 -19.44 -11.82 -17.55
N HIS A 12 -20.41 -12.29 -16.76
CA HIS A 12 -21.33 -11.40 -16.04
C HIS A 12 -20.75 -10.80 -14.74
N HIS A 13 -19.85 -11.51 -14.04
CA HIS A 13 -19.24 -10.98 -12.81
C HIS A 13 -18.13 -9.94 -13.09
N CYS A 14 -17.52 -9.96 -14.27
CA CYS A 14 -16.46 -9.03 -14.63
C CYS A 14 -17.00 -7.66 -15.06
N ILE A 15 -18.22 -7.61 -15.62
CA ILE A 15 -18.89 -6.36 -16.01
C ILE A 15 -19.38 -5.60 -14.77
N TYR A 16 -19.82 -6.31 -13.72
CA TYR A 16 -20.39 -5.68 -12.52
C TYR A 16 -19.37 -4.86 -11.72
N VAL A 17 -18.12 -5.34 -11.59
CA VAL A 17 -17.04 -4.59 -10.92
C VAL A 17 -16.59 -3.38 -11.74
N ARG A 18 -16.67 -3.47 -13.07
CA ARG A 18 -16.28 -2.37 -13.98
C ARG A 18 -17.30 -1.22 -13.96
N GLY A 19 -18.59 -1.54 -13.80
CA GLY A 19 -19.66 -0.53 -13.68
C GLY A 19 -19.65 0.20 -12.32
N HIS A 20 -19.36 -0.50 -11.22
CA HIS A 20 -19.36 0.11 -9.89
C HIS A 20 -18.17 1.07 -9.67
N PHE A 21 -17.02 0.80 -10.29
CA PHE A 21 -15.83 1.66 -10.21
C PHE A 21 -15.96 2.95 -11.05
N SER A 22 -16.66 2.88 -12.19
CA SER A 22 -16.91 4.07 -13.03
C SER A 22 -17.89 5.05 -12.37
N GLY A 23 -18.88 4.56 -11.61
CA GLY A 23 -19.82 5.41 -10.87
C GLY A 23 -19.20 6.11 -9.65
N ALA A 24 -18.31 5.42 -8.94
CA ALA A 24 -17.59 6.00 -7.79
C ALA A 24 -16.59 7.08 -8.21
N ALA A 25 -15.93 6.92 -9.36
CA ALA A 25 -15.07 7.95 -9.92
C ALA A 25 -15.87 9.22 -10.31
N LEU A 26 -17.02 9.05 -10.97
CA LEU A 26 -17.82 10.20 -11.43
C LEU A 26 -18.46 11.01 -10.29
N HIS A 27 -18.88 10.35 -9.21
CA HIS A 27 -19.42 11.06 -8.04
C HIS A 27 -18.35 11.82 -7.26
N PHE A 28 -17.08 11.41 -7.35
CA PHE A 28 -15.98 12.18 -6.78
C PHE A 28 -15.59 13.37 -7.65
N TYR A 29 -15.79 13.37 -8.98
CA TYR A 29 -15.45 14.49 -9.87
C TYR A 29 -16.32 15.75 -9.68
N LEU A 30 -17.55 15.63 -9.19
CA LEU A 30 -18.46 16.77 -9.03
C LEU A 30 -18.00 17.82 -7.99
N PRO A 31 -17.31 17.48 -6.89
CA PRO A 31 -16.64 18.49 -6.06
C PRO A 31 -15.32 19.06 -6.67
N TYR A 32 -14.74 18.46 -7.72
CA TYR A 32 -13.44 18.92 -8.29
C TYR A 32 -13.55 20.25 -9.03
N SER A 33 -14.70 20.56 -9.64
CA SER A 33 -14.88 21.80 -10.41
C SER A 33 -14.85 23.04 -9.52
N SER A 34 -15.22 22.91 -8.25
CA SER A 34 -15.27 24.02 -7.29
C SER A 34 -13.92 24.26 -6.60
N CYS A 35 -13.06 23.24 -6.51
CA CYS A 35 -11.78 23.30 -5.78
C CYS A 35 -10.69 24.12 -6.52
N TRP A 36 -10.87 24.36 -7.81
CA TRP A 36 -10.01 25.26 -8.60
C TRP A 36 -10.11 26.74 -8.18
N GLY A 37 -11.14 27.14 -7.42
CA GLY A 37 -11.32 28.51 -6.95
C GLY A 37 -10.72 28.82 -5.56
N TRP A 38 -10.28 27.82 -4.80
CA TRP A 38 -9.91 27.98 -3.38
C TRP A 38 -8.41 27.78 -3.06
N GLY A 39 -7.68 27.03 -3.89
CA GLY A 39 -6.26 26.74 -3.65
C GLY A 39 -5.33 27.79 -4.25
N ASN A 40 -4.21 28.09 -3.57
CA ASN A 40 -3.22 29.05 -4.07
C ASN A 40 -2.37 28.39 -5.20
N PRO A 41 -2.50 28.82 -6.47
CA PRO A 41 -1.77 28.21 -7.58
C PRO A 41 -0.26 28.47 -7.50
N GLY A 42 0.19 29.47 -6.73
CA GLY A 42 1.61 29.73 -6.46
C GLY A 42 2.30 28.58 -5.74
N ILE A 43 1.56 27.73 -5.01
CA ILE A 43 2.12 26.54 -4.35
C ILE A 43 2.45 25.44 -5.36
N LEU A 44 1.66 25.30 -6.43
CA LEU A 44 1.99 24.40 -7.53
C LEU A 44 3.28 24.83 -8.23
N LEU A 45 3.44 26.14 -8.43
CA LEU A 45 4.67 26.70 -9.00
C LEU A 45 5.86 26.47 -8.05
N ALA A 46 5.68 26.68 -6.74
CA ALA A 46 6.71 26.43 -5.74
C ALA A 46 7.14 24.96 -5.67
N MET A 47 6.22 24.00 -5.85
CA MET A 47 6.55 22.58 -5.93
C MET A 47 7.43 22.25 -7.15
N VAL A 48 7.31 23.01 -8.23
CA VAL A 48 8.12 22.82 -9.45
C VAL A 48 9.48 23.54 -9.32
N THR A 49 9.55 24.68 -8.64
CA THR A 49 10.75 25.52 -8.60
C THR A 49 11.68 25.23 -7.42
N HIS A 50 11.16 24.82 -6.25
CA HIS A 50 11.97 24.49 -5.07
C HIS A 50 12.09 22.97 -4.90
N HIS A 51 13.28 22.42 -5.19
CA HIS A 51 13.59 21.00 -5.00
C HIS A 51 14.80 20.83 -4.08
N ASP A 52 14.52 20.51 -2.82
CA ASP A 52 15.54 20.07 -1.88
C ASP A 52 15.64 18.54 -1.92
N TRP A 53 16.73 18.02 -2.48
CA TRP A 53 16.93 16.58 -2.69
C TRP A 53 16.91 15.76 -1.39
N THR A 54 17.39 16.33 -0.29
CA THR A 54 17.39 15.69 1.03
C THR A 54 15.98 15.48 1.57
N GLU A 55 15.16 16.52 1.52
CA GLU A 55 13.75 16.46 1.95
C GLU A 55 12.94 15.50 1.07
N LEU A 56 13.25 15.46 -0.24
CA LEU A 56 12.63 14.55 -1.19
C LEU A 56 12.92 13.08 -0.85
N VAL A 57 14.18 12.77 -0.51
CA VAL A 57 14.57 11.40 -0.12
C VAL A 57 13.96 11.03 1.23
N MET A 58 14.00 11.91 2.23
CA MET A 58 13.42 11.64 3.54
C MET A 58 11.90 11.46 3.46
N GLY A 59 11.21 12.32 2.70
CA GLY A 59 9.77 12.18 2.43
C GLY A 59 9.44 10.90 1.68
N SER A 60 10.24 10.53 0.68
CA SER A 60 10.07 9.26 -0.05
C SER A 60 10.22 8.07 0.90
N LEU A 61 11.27 8.03 1.71
CA LEU A 61 11.50 6.97 2.70
C LEU A 61 10.36 6.89 3.74
N ALA A 62 9.81 8.03 4.15
CA ALA A 62 8.67 8.07 5.07
C ALA A 62 7.38 7.51 4.45
N THR A 63 7.22 7.61 3.12
CA THR A 63 6.02 7.12 2.39
C THR A 63 6.17 5.68 1.88
N MET A 64 7.38 5.15 1.74
CA MET A 64 7.62 3.74 1.34
C MET A 64 6.80 2.70 2.12
N PRO A 65 6.66 2.78 3.47
CA PRO A 65 5.86 1.81 4.22
C PRO A 65 4.43 1.62 3.70
N TRP A 66 3.85 2.65 3.07
CA TRP A 66 2.49 2.60 2.54
C TRP A 66 2.35 1.64 1.37
N PHE A 67 3.45 1.36 0.67
CA PHE A 67 3.50 0.42 -0.45
C PHE A 67 3.94 -0.99 -0.04
N SER A 68 4.30 -1.20 1.22
CA SER A 68 4.84 -2.48 1.69
C SER A 68 3.84 -3.64 1.59
N GLU A 69 2.52 -3.42 1.53
CA GLU A 69 1.59 -4.54 1.31
C GLU A 69 1.63 -5.11 -0.10
N TRP A 70 2.05 -4.33 -1.09
CA TRP A 70 2.18 -4.83 -2.45
C TRP A 70 3.20 -5.97 -2.52
N MET A 71 4.19 -5.94 -1.61
CA MET A 71 5.15 -7.01 -1.38
C MET A 71 4.50 -8.34 -0.99
N LEU A 72 3.47 -8.28 -0.15
CA LEU A 72 2.89 -9.46 0.47
C LEU A 72 2.16 -10.34 -0.55
N PHE A 73 1.70 -9.74 -1.65
CA PHE A 73 1.19 -10.51 -2.78
C PHE A 73 2.25 -11.41 -3.41
N LEU A 74 3.53 -11.05 -3.38
CA LEU A 74 4.61 -11.91 -3.84
C LEU A 74 4.78 -13.13 -2.92
N PHE A 75 4.67 -12.95 -1.60
CA PHE A 75 4.69 -14.05 -0.63
C PHE A 75 3.46 -14.96 -0.74
N LEU A 76 2.34 -14.41 -1.22
CA LEU A 76 1.13 -15.17 -1.52
C LEU A 76 1.17 -15.86 -2.90
N ALA A 77 2.13 -15.53 -3.78
CA ALA A 77 2.26 -16.15 -5.09
C ALA A 77 2.27 -17.68 -5.15
N PRO A 78 2.90 -18.41 -4.21
CA PRO A 78 2.81 -19.87 -4.22
C PRO A 78 1.45 -20.41 -3.77
N THR A 79 0.62 -19.62 -3.07
CA THR A 79 -0.69 -20.07 -2.56
C THR A 79 -1.84 -19.67 -3.48
N ILE A 80 -1.70 -18.59 -4.26
CA ILE A 80 -2.70 -18.14 -5.23
C ILE A 80 -2.19 -18.28 -6.67
N ALA A 81 -3.00 -18.92 -7.53
CA ALA A 81 -2.68 -19.08 -8.94
C ALA A 81 -2.80 -17.73 -9.68
N PHE A 82 -1.70 -16.98 -9.73
CA PHE A 82 -1.65 -15.71 -10.46
C PHE A 82 -1.79 -15.95 -11.97
N ARG A 83 -2.92 -15.53 -12.54
CA ARG A 83 -3.11 -15.46 -13.99
C ARG A 83 -2.62 -14.10 -14.50
N ARG A 84 -2.04 -14.06 -15.71
CA ARG A 84 -1.61 -12.80 -16.38
C ARG A 84 -2.64 -11.65 -16.33
N PRO A 85 -3.96 -11.86 -16.55
CA PRO A 85 -4.95 -10.79 -16.41
C PRO A 85 -5.07 -10.23 -14.98
N MET A 86 -4.86 -11.05 -13.96
CA MET A 86 -4.92 -10.62 -12.55
C MET A 86 -3.81 -9.64 -12.22
N LEU A 87 -2.58 -9.90 -12.67
CA LEU A 87 -1.44 -8.99 -12.47
C LEU A 87 -1.67 -7.63 -13.14
N LYS A 88 -2.19 -7.62 -14.37
CA LYS A 88 -2.55 -6.36 -15.06
C LYS A 88 -3.61 -5.58 -14.29
N SER A 89 -4.65 -6.26 -13.80
CA SER A 89 -5.71 -5.62 -13.00
C SER A 89 -5.16 -5.02 -11.70
N MET A 90 -4.25 -5.73 -11.02
CA MET A 90 -3.63 -5.24 -9.79
C MET A 90 -2.73 -4.04 -10.04
N LEU A 91 -1.94 -4.04 -11.11
CA LEU A 91 -1.11 -2.90 -11.49
C LEU A 91 -1.96 -1.67 -11.85
N CYS A 92 -3.05 -1.84 -12.61
CA CYS A 92 -3.96 -0.74 -12.91
C CYS A 92 -4.64 -0.19 -11.65
N ALA A 93 -5.09 -1.06 -10.74
CA ALA A 93 -5.66 -0.65 -9.47
C ALA A 93 -4.64 0.11 -8.60
N GLY A 94 -3.41 -0.41 -8.49
CA GLY A 94 -2.33 0.25 -7.75
C GLY A 94 -1.98 1.62 -8.33
N GLY A 95 -1.82 1.72 -9.65
CA GLY A 95 -1.58 3.01 -10.32
C GLY A 95 -2.70 4.02 -10.09
N THR A 96 -3.96 3.56 -10.11
CA THR A 96 -5.12 4.40 -9.83
C THR A 96 -5.07 4.95 -8.40
N VAL A 97 -4.75 4.09 -7.41
CA VAL A 97 -4.60 4.50 -6.00
C VAL A 97 -3.48 5.52 -5.82
N VAL A 98 -2.33 5.34 -6.47
CA VAL A 98 -1.22 6.30 -6.43
C VAL A 98 -1.66 7.66 -6.95
N ILE A 99 -2.36 7.71 -8.09
CA ILE A 99 -2.88 8.95 -8.66
C ILE A 99 -3.83 9.65 -7.67
N PHE A 100 -4.74 8.91 -7.06
CA PHE A 100 -5.66 9.47 -6.04
C PHE A 100 -4.90 10.06 -4.85
N ILE A 101 -3.87 9.38 -4.35
CA ILE A 101 -3.05 9.87 -3.23
C ILE A 101 -2.31 11.15 -3.60
N VAL A 102 -1.68 11.19 -4.78
CA VAL A 102 -0.96 12.39 -5.25
C VAL A 102 -1.90 13.58 -5.40
N VAL A 103 -3.04 13.37 -6.04
CA VAL A 103 -4.07 14.40 -6.21
C VAL A 103 -4.53 14.92 -4.86
N PHE A 104 -4.81 14.03 -3.91
CA PHE A 104 -5.21 14.39 -2.56
C PHE A 104 -4.16 15.26 -1.83
N TRP A 105 -2.88 14.88 -1.89
CA TRP A 105 -1.80 15.66 -1.27
C TRP A 105 -1.60 17.02 -1.93
N VAL A 106 -1.72 17.10 -3.25
CA VAL A 106 -1.66 18.37 -3.98
C VAL A 106 -2.78 19.31 -3.53
N PHE A 107 -4.02 18.81 -3.40
CA PHE A 107 -5.13 19.62 -2.88
C PHE A 107 -4.89 20.07 -1.44
N THR A 108 -4.41 19.19 -0.58
CA THR A 108 -4.09 19.52 0.81
C THR A 108 -3.06 20.66 0.87
N LEU A 109 -1.98 20.55 0.09
CA LEU A 109 -0.92 21.56 0.05
C LEU A 109 -1.40 22.87 -0.58
N MET A 110 -2.25 22.84 -1.59
CA MET A 110 -2.82 24.05 -2.19
C MET A 110 -3.74 24.83 -1.24
N ASN A 111 -4.43 24.14 -0.33
CA ASN A 111 -5.35 24.77 0.63
C ASN A 111 -4.63 25.25 1.91
N PHE A 112 -3.76 24.43 2.49
CA PHE A 112 -3.12 24.72 3.78
C PHE A 112 -1.68 25.23 3.68
N GLY A 113 -0.99 24.99 2.56
CA GLY A 113 0.45 25.23 2.44
C GLY A 113 1.32 24.20 3.18
N PRO A 114 2.63 24.16 2.89
CA PRO A 114 3.52 23.10 3.37
C PRO A 114 3.71 23.08 4.89
N TYR A 115 3.77 24.25 5.53
CA TYR A 115 4.02 24.36 6.98
C TYR A 115 2.81 23.96 7.81
N VAL A 116 1.61 24.43 7.44
CA VAL A 116 0.39 24.09 8.17
C VAL A 116 0.00 22.64 7.89
N ALA A 117 0.09 22.19 6.63
CA ALA A 117 -0.17 20.79 6.24
C ALA A 117 0.70 19.79 7.02
N ALA A 118 1.97 20.12 7.30
CA ALA A 118 2.86 19.26 8.08
C ALA A 118 2.48 19.15 9.57
N SER A 119 1.79 20.16 10.13
CA SER A 119 1.33 20.16 11.52
C SER A 119 -0.01 19.44 11.74
N LEU A 120 -0.75 19.21 10.65
CA LEU A 120 -2.08 18.59 10.67
C LEU A 120 -1.97 17.07 10.85
N ARG A 121 -2.59 16.55 11.92
CA ARG A 121 -2.65 15.10 12.19
C ARG A 121 -3.50 14.35 11.15
N TYR A 122 -4.60 14.98 10.73
CA TYR A 122 -5.59 14.42 9.80
C TYR A 122 -5.93 15.44 8.70
N PRO A 123 -5.00 15.69 7.75
CA PRO A 123 -5.17 16.71 6.73
C PRO A 123 -6.45 16.52 5.89
N LEU A 124 -6.86 15.26 5.66
CA LEU A 124 -8.08 14.94 4.93
C LEU A 124 -9.35 15.40 5.66
N LEU A 125 -9.43 15.13 6.96
CA LEU A 125 -10.59 15.52 7.77
C LEU A 125 -10.68 17.03 7.87
N GLU A 126 -9.55 17.70 8.06
CA GLU A 126 -9.49 19.16 8.15
C GLU A 126 -9.80 19.82 6.80
N MET A 127 -9.39 19.21 5.68
CA MET A 127 -9.79 19.67 4.34
C MET A 127 -11.32 19.60 4.14
N ILE A 128 -11.96 18.53 4.60
CA ILE A 128 -13.42 18.35 4.49
C ILE A 128 -14.15 19.37 5.38
N ARG A 129 -13.67 19.58 6.61
CA ARG A 129 -14.20 20.62 7.52
C ARG A 129 -14.03 22.02 6.95
N PHE A 130 -12.90 22.28 6.29
CA PHE A 130 -12.62 23.57 5.64
C PHE A 130 -13.58 23.84 4.46
N ALA A 131 -14.01 22.80 3.74
CA ALA A 131 -14.81 22.94 2.54
C ALA A 131 -16.26 23.42 2.78
N ARG A 132 -16.74 23.57 4.03
CA ARG A 132 -18.03 24.19 4.45
C ARG A 132 -19.20 24.04 3.46
N TYR A 133 -19.42 22.84 2.96
CA TYR A 133 -20.53 22.52 2.05
C TYR A 133 -21.79 22.18 2.88
N GLY A 134 -22.31 23.16 3.62
CA GLY A 134 -23.56 23.07 4.39
C GLY A 134 -23.53 22.18 5.64
N ASP A 135 -24.48 22.40 6.55
CA ASP A 135 -24.58 21.77 7.90
C ASP A 135 -24.55 20.23 7.90
N PHE A 136 -24.77 19.58 6.74
CA PHE A 136 -24.76 18.13 6.59
C PHE A 136 -23.34 17.54 6.51
N LEU A 137 -22.39 18.20 5.83
CA LEU A 137 -21.02 17.65 5.69
C LEU A 137 -20.18 17.82 6.96
N ASP A 138 -20.49 18.81 7.80
CA ASP A 138 -19.81 19.02 9.09
C ASP A 138 -20.02 17.84 10.07
N ASN A 139 -21.11 17.09 9.91
CA ASN A 139 -21.43 15.91 10.73
C ASN A 139 -20.91 14.58 10.12
N LEU A 140 -20.18 14.59 9.01
CA LEU A 140 -19.64 13.36 8.38
C LEU A 140 -18.36 12.83 9.03
N ASP A 141 -17.78 13.56 9.97
CA ASP A 141 -16.55 13.16 10.66
C ASP A 141 -16.62 11.73 11.25
N PRO A 142 -17.69 11.32 11.97
CA PRO A 142 -17.81 9.95 12.48
C PRO A 142 -17.88 8.90 11.36
N VAL A 143 -18.51 9.22 10.23
CA VAL A 143 -18.63 8.30 9.09
C VAL A 143 -17.27 8.08 8.44
N LEU A 144 -16.49 9.16 8.26
CA LEU A 144 -15.14 9.10 7.70
C LEU A 144 -14.20 8.31 8.61
N ILE A 145 -14.25 8.57 9.92
CA ILE A 145 -13.48 7.83 10.92
C ILE A 145 -13.86 6.34 10.91
N ALA A 146 -15.15 6.01 10.78
CA ALA A 146 -15.61 4.62 10.71
C ALA A 146 -15.08 3.89 9.46
N ILE A 147 -15.17 4.51 8.28
CA ILE A 147 -14.64 3.94 7.02
C ILE A 147 -13.12 3.78 7.09
N TRP A 148 -12.41 4.75 7.65
CA TRP A 148 -10.96 4.69 7.80
C TRP A 148 -10.53 3.60 8.80
N SER A 149 -11.21 3.52 9.94
CA SER A 149 -10.93 2.54 11.00
C SER A 149 -11.20 1.11 10.52
N THR A 150 -12.29 0.88 9.79
CA THR A 150 -12.60 -0.43 9.21
C THR A 150 -11.55 -0.86 8.19
N THR A 151 -11.08 0.06 7.35
CA THR A 151 -10.00 -0.20 6.39
C THR A 151 -8.69 -0.57 7.10
N MET A 152 -8.29 0.19 8.12
CA MET A 152 -7.11 -0.09 8.93
C MET A 152 -7.20 -1.45 9.63
N PHE A 153 -8.39 -1.79 10.13
CA PHE A 153 -8.64 -3.08 10.78
C PHE A 153 -8.53 -4.25 9.80
N THR A 154 -9.17 -4.15 8.62
CA THR A 154 -9.05 -5.18 7.57
C THR A 154 -7.61 -5.35 7.10
N ARG A 155 -6.88 -4.24 6.92
CA ARG A 155 -5.46 -4.25 6.53
C ARG A 155 -4.60 -4.94 7.58
N SER A 156 -4.76 -4.59 8.85
CA SER A 156 -4.03 -5.22 9.97
C SER A 156 -4.33 -6.72 10.08
N SER A 157 -5.59 -7.11 9.92
CA SER A 157 -6.01 -8.51 9.94
C SER A 157 -5.36 -9.32 8.81
N PHE A 158 -5.30 -8.74 7.61
CA PHE A 158 -4.63 -9.34 6.46
C PHE A 158 -3.12 -9.50 6.69
N LEU A 159 -2.46 -8.48 7.24
CA LEU A 159 -1.04 -8.51 7.58
C LEU A 159 -0.71 -9.63 8.57
N LEU A 160 -1.49 -9.75 9.65
CA LEU A 160 -1.33 -10.82 10.65
C LEU A 160 -1.51 -12.21 10.03
N TYR A 161 -2.50 -12.35 9.13
CA TYR A 161 -2.71 -13.60 8.41
C TYR A 161 -1.49 -13.96 7.55
N VAL A 162 -0.99 -13.05 6.71
CA VAL A 162 0.17 -13.32 5.84
C VAL A 162 1.42 -13.62 6.68
N ALA A 163 1.64 -12.87 7.77
CA ALA A 163 2.74 -13.12 8.69
C ALA A 163 2.68 -14.54 9.28
N SER A 164 1.49 -15.03 9.65
CA SER A 164 1.30 -16.39 10.16
C SER A 164 1.62 -17.47 9.11
N VAL A 165 1.27 -17.23 7.86
CA VAL A 165 1.58 -18.13 6.74
C VAL A 165 3.09 -18.18 6.51
N CYS A 166 3.75 -17.01 6.48
CA CYS A 166 5.20 -16.93 6.29
C CYS A 166 5.95 -17.63 7.43
N LEU A 167 5.56 -17.39 8.68
CA LEU A 167 6.20 -17.99 9.85
C LEU A 167 5.97 -19.51 9.93
N SER A 168 4.78 -20.00 9.54
CA SER A 168 4.52 -21.44 9.44
C SER A 168 5.39 -22.12 8.37
N LYS A 169 5.62 -21.45 7.24
CA LYS A 169 6.52 -21.95 6.19
C LYS A 169 7.98 -21.98 6.62
N LEU A 170 8.43 -20.98 7.39
CA LEU A 170 9.81 -20.89 7.87
C LEU A 170 10.11 -21.88 9.01
N SER A 171 9.16 -22.06 9.93
CA SER A 171 9.32 -22.93 11.11
C SER A 171 9.07 -24.41 10.82
N GLY A 172 8.51 -24.76 9.65
CA GLY A 172 8.13 -26.13 9.32
C GLY A 172 6.99 -26.71 10.19
N VAL A 173 6.37 -25.87 11.04
CA VAL A 173 5.32 -26.30 11.97
C VAL A 173 4.03 -26.54 11.20
N ARG A 174 3.55 -27.79 11.25
CA ARG A 174 2.34 -28.26 10.56
C ARG A 174 1.04 -27.67 11.13
N GLN A 175 1.08 -27.13 12.35
CA GLN A 175 -0.09 -26.54 13.02
C GLN A 175 -0.12 -25.02 12.87
N GLN A 176 -0.77 -24.55 11.81
CA GLN A 176 -0.93 -23.12 11.53
C GLN A 176 -1.65 -22.35 12.66
N LYS A 177 -2.57 -23.00 13.38
CA LYS A 177 -3.35 -22.37 14.46
C LYS A 177 -2.46 -21.82 15.60
N SER A 178 -1.45 -22.59 16.02
CA SER A 178 -0.55 -22.17 17.11
C SER A 178 0.29 -20.94 16.72
N VAL A 179 0.74 -20.88 15.47
CA VAL A 179 1.49 -19.74 14.92
C VAL A 179 0.65 -18.47 14.90
N VAL A 180 -0.63 -18.57 14.53
CA VAL A 180 -1.57 -17.44 14.55
C VAL A 180 -1.74 -16.88 15.97
N TYR A 181 -1.89 -17.75 16.98
CA TYR A 181 -2.02 -17.29 18.37
C TYR A 181 -0.76 -16.60 18.88
N LEU A 182 0.44 -17.09 18.52
CA LEU A 182 1.70 -16.46 18.90
C LEU A 182 1.86 -15.06 18.29
N ILE A 183 1.60 -14.92 16.99
CA ILE A 183 1.69 -13.62 16.31
C ILE A 183 0.59 -12.67 16.80
N GLY A 184 -0.64 -13.16 16.93
CA GLY A 184 -1.75 -12.36 17.46
C GLY A 184 -1.50 -11.90 18.89
N GLY A 185 -0.97 -12.78 19.76
CA GLY A 185 -0.64 -12.47 21.15
C GLY A 185 0.49 -11.44 21.27
N THR A 186 1.56 -11.58 20.49
CA THR A 186 2.66 -10.60 20.47
C THR A 186 2.20 -9.25 19.93
N ALA A 187 1.39 -9.23 18.87
CA ALA A 187 0.79 -8.00 18.35
C ALA A 187 -0.11 -7.32 19.39
N ALA A 188 -0.98 -8.08 20.07
CA ALA A 188 -1.84 -7.54 21.13
C ALA A 188 -1.03 -6.98 22.31
N ALA A 189 0.05 -7.65 22.72
CA ALA A 189 0.94 -7.16 23.76
C ALA A 189 1.63 -5.84 23.39
N ILE A 190 2.05 -5.69 22.12
CA ILE A 190 2.62 -4.43 21.62
C ILE A 190 1.57 -3.33 21.62
N VAL A 191 0.35 -3.61 21.14
CA VAL A 191 -0.74 -2.63 21.13
C VAL A 191 -1.08 -2.16 22.55
N MET A 192 -1.17 -3.07 23.52
CA MET A 192 -1.46 -2.71 24.92
C MET A 192 -0.36 -1.83 25.55
N GLN A 193 0.90 -2.02 25.17
CA GLN A 193 1.99 -1.17 25.64
C GLN A 193 1.87 0.26 25.10
N TYR A 194 1.64 0.40 23.79
CA TYR A 194 1.51 1.72 23.15
C TYR A 194 0.17 2.41 23.41
N ALA A 195 -0.90 1.66 23.72
CA ALA A 195 -2.20 2.23 24.07
C ALA A 195 -2.16 3.05 25.36
N ARG A 196 -1.20 2.80 26.26
CA ARG A 196 -1.03 3.56 27.50
C ARG A 196 -0.30 4.88 27.31
N ASP A 197 0.52 5.00 26.26
CA ASP A 197 1.31 6.19 25.99
C ASP A 197 1.36 6.49 24.49
N ALA A 198 0.39 7.30 24.05
CA ALA A 198 0.28 7.75 22.67
C ALA A 198 1.45 8.65 22.25
N ALA A 199 2.09 9.36 23.18
CA ALA A 199 3.23 10.23 22.87
C ALA A 199 4.48 9.40 22.54
N SER A 200 4.73 8.34 23.31
CA SER A 200 5.80 7.37 23.00
C SER A 200 5.58 6.69 21.65
N TYR A 201 4.34 6.42 21.27
CA TYR A 201 4.02 5.86 19.96
C TYR A 201 4.38 6.82 18.81
N GLU A 202 4.06 8.11 18.95
CA GLU A 202 4.40 9.11 17.92
C GLU A 202 5.91 9.30 17.78
N LEU A 203 6.65 9.31 18.90
CA LEU A 203 8.11 9.36 18.88
C LEU A 203 8.72 8.13 18.21
N ALA A 204 8.17 6.94 18.50
CA ALA A 204 8.61 5.69 17.90
C ALA A 204 8.36 5.65 16.38
N ILE A 205 7.24 6.22 15.90
CA ILE A 205 6.95 6.31 14.46
C ILE A 205 7.87 7.29 13.75
N ARG A 206 8.15 8.44 14.38
CA ARG A 206 9.08 9.44 13.81
C ARG A 206 10.54 9.02 13.88
N SER A 207 10.84 7.93 14.58
CA SER A 207 12.18 7.38 14.64
C SER A 207 12.60 6.74 13.32
N TYR A 208 13.90 6.79 13.01
CA TYR A 208 14.50 6.20 11.81
C TYR A 208 14.37 4.67 11.73
N VAL A 209 13.96 4.02 12.81
CA VAL A 209 13.81 2.56 12.87
C VAL A 209 12.74 2.04 11.90
N ILE A 210 11.60 2.74 11.77
CA ILE A 210 10.50 2.29 10.91
C ILE A 210 10.85 2.42 9.41
N PRO A 211 11.38 3.56 8.93
CA PRO A 211 11.85 3.66 7.54
C PRO A 211 12.92 2.62 7.20
N VAL A 212 13.88 2.37 8.09
CA VAL A 212 14.93 1.36 7.85
C VAL A 212 14.35 -0.05 7.77
N TYR A 213 13.46 -0.42 8.70
CA TYR A 213 12.79 -1.72 8.69
C TYR A 213 11.97 -1.94 7.41
N THR A 214 11.26 -0.92 6.95
CA THR A 214 10.41 -1.00 5.76
C THR A 214 11.24 -1.10 4.48
N VAL A 215 12.34 -0.35 4.36
CA VAL A 215 13.30 -0.51 3.25
C VAL A 215 13.87 -1.93 3.19
N LEU A 216 14.20 -2.53 4.34
CA LEU A 216 14.69 -3.90 4.40
C LEU A 216 13.65 -4.90 3.86
N ILE A 217 12.39 -4.75 4.25
CA ILE A 217 11.30 -5.60 3.74
C ILE A 217 11.08 -5.37 2.24
N GLU A 218 11.03 -4.11 1.81
CA GLU A 218 10.80 -3.79 0.40
C GLU A 218 11.92 -4.25 -0.52
N SER A 219 13.14 -4.39 0.01
CA SER A 219 14.28 -4.92 -0.74
C SER A 219 14.22 -6.44 -0.99
N MET A 220 13.31 -7.18 -0.33
CA MET A 220 13.26 -8.66 -0.41
C MET A 220 13.11 -9.25 -1.83
N PRO A 221 12.28 -8.71 -2.75
CA PRO A 221 12.19 -9.20 -4.13
C PRO A 221 13.43 -8.87 -4.92
N ILE A 222 14.04 -7.72 -4.65
CA ILE A 222 15.28 -7.33 -5.31
C ILE A 222 16.36 -8.36 -4.94
N LEU A 223 16.43 -8.74 -3.66
CA LEU A 223 17.29 -9.83 -3.20
C LEU A 223 16.91 -11.18 -3.85
N TYR A 224 15.62 -11.51 -3.97
CA TYR A 224 15.18 -12.75 -4.61
C TYR A 224 15.56 -12.82 -6.10
N VAL A 225 15.35 -11.73 -6.84
CA VAL A 225 15.73 -11.59 -8.26
C VAL A 225 17.25 -11.62 -8.40
N LEU A 226 18.00 -10.96 -7.51
CA LEU A 226 19.46 -10.98 -7.50
C LEU A 226 19.98 -12.41 -7.31
N VAL A 227 19.45 -13.15 -6.32
CA VAL A 227 19.81 -14.55 -6.08
C VAL A 227 19.44 -15.43 -7.28
N TYR A 228 18.27 -15.22 -7.88
CA TYR A 228 17.86 -15.93 -9.08
C TYR A 228 18.82 -15.67 -10.26
N TRP A 229 19.19 -14.41 -10.48
CA TRP A 229 20.12 -14.01 -11.54
C TRP A 229 21.51 -14.62 -11.31
N LEU A 230 22.04 -14.54 -10.09
CA LEU A 230 23.33 -15.14 -9.72
C LEU A 230 23.35 -16.67 -9.91
N ARG A 231 22.25 -17.36 -9.56
CA ARG A 231 22.12 -18.82 -9.79
C ARG A 231 22.07 -19.16 -11.29
N ASN A 232 21.33 -18.40 -12.09
CA ASN A 232 21.26 -18.62 -13.53
C ASN A 232 22.58 -18.31 -14.24
N VAL A 233 23.34 -17.30 -13.79
CA VAL A 233 24.68 -17.02 -14.31
C VAL A 233 25.65 -18.17 -14.01
N LYS A 234 25.58 -18.77 -12.81
CA LYS A 234 26.38 -19.96 -12.47
C LYS A 234 26.00 -21.18 -13.31
N ASN A 235 24.70 -21.46 -13.51
CA ASN A 235 24.25 -22.56 -14.37
C ASN A 235 24.69 -22.38 -15.82
N LYS A 236 24.61 -21.16 -16.39
CA LYS A 236 25.10 -20.89 -17.76
C LYS A 236 26.61 -21.10 -17.90
N LYS A 237 27.40 -20.78 -16.87
CA LYS A 237 28.85 -21.02 -16.86
C LYS A 237 29.18 -22.51 -16.76
N ALA A 238 28.45 -23.27 -15.94
CA ALA A 238 28.62 -24.72 -15.82
C ALA A 238 28.28 -25.47 -17.13
N THR A 239 27.22 -25.08 -17.83
CA THR A 239 26.86 -25.67 -19.14
C THR A 239 27.89 -25.35 -20.23
N LYS A 240 28.49 -24.15 -20.23
CA LYS A 240 29.57 -23.80 -21.18
C LYS A 240 30.88 -24.54 -20.89
N ALA A 241 31.21 -24.81 -19.63
CA ALA A 241 32.41 -25.57 -19.28
C ALA A 241 32.31 -27.06 -19.68
N SER A 242 31.11 -27.65 -19.63
CA SER A 242 30.85 -29.03 -20.07
C SER A 242 30.78 -29.20 -21.60
N ALA A 243 30.61 -28.10 -22.35
CA ALA A 243 30.52 -28.10 -23.81
C ALA A 243 31.85 -27.77 -24.52
N ALA A 244 32.94 -27.58 -23.79
CA ALA A 244 34.27 -27.42 -24.36
C ALA A 244 34.81 -28.79 -24.82
N PRO A 245 35.23 -28.97 -26.09
CA PRO A 245 35.81 -30.24 -26.54
C PRO A 245 37.10 -30.52 -25.77
N SER A 246 37.29 -31.76 -25.34
CA SER A 246 38.59 -32.23 -24.82
C SER A 246 39.67 -32.08 -25.91
N PRO A 247 40.90 -31.65 -25.54
CA PRO A 247 42.01 -31.52 -26.47
C PRO A 247 42.42 -32.86 -27.09
#